data_AF-A0A4Y8REI4-F1
#
_entry.id   AF-A0A4Y8REI4-F1
#
_cell.length_a   1.000
_cell.length_b   1.000
_cell.length_c   1.000
_cell.angle_alpha   90.00
_cell.angle_beta   90.00
_cell.angle_gamma   90.00
#
_symmetry.space_group_name_H-M   'P 1'
#
loop_
_entity.id
_entity.type
_entity.pdbx_description
1 polymer ?
#
loop_
_entity_poly.entity_id
_entity_poly.type
_entity_poly.pdbx_seq_one_letter_code
_entity_poly.pdbx_strand_id
1 'polypeptide(L)'
;MQQSSERTKTVCGEFILLAVVVILAATALALWFFKSYGQAVLMPAVGFTLCVTAASVLPYLAYLAFRVSSLYADNDGLMRAAMTDRLTGVLNRQGFDRKFRSHLRDLSGQVDKGLMLLIVDADHFKRINDRLGHPVGDVALKRIAATLKKLVRQSDAVGRLGGEEFVLSLPCGTAEQGEMVAERLRMAINRIYVGSGTNGTQLSVSIGGVFLRNPQPFERLYEAADANLYKAKEGGRNRCTITSVSAQGRSRLRGLDGEPAARLAG
;
A
#
# COMPACT_ATOMS: atom_id res chain seq x y z
N MET A 1 -6.52 -4.76 -9.16
CA MET A 1 -7.36 -4.51 -10.35
C MET A 1 -8.31 -5.67 -10.64
N GLN A 2 -7.89 -6.95 -10.55
CA GLN A 2 -8.77 -8.12 -10.73
C GLN A 2 -10.03 -8.12 -9.84
N GLN A 3 -9.91 -7.83 -8.55
CA GLN A 3 -11.04 -7.83 -7.61
C GLN A 3 -12.11 -6.75 -7.90
N SER A 4 -11.71 -5.62 -8.49
CA SER A 4 -12.64 -4.58 -8.93
C SER A 4 -13.38 -5.03 -10.20
N SER A 5 -12.66 -5.65 -11.14
CA SER A 5 -13.25 -6.16 -12.38
C SER A 5 -14.26 -7.27 -12.12
N GLU A 6 -13.99 -8.17 -11.17
CA GLU A 6 -14.95 -9.21 -10.79
C GLU A 6 -16.21 -8.61 -10.15
N ARG A 7 -16.08 -7.67 -9.22
CA ARG A 7 -17.25 -7.00 -8.61
C ARG A 7 -18.08 -6.23 -9.62
N THR A 8 -17.46 -5.52 -10.56
CA THR A 8 -18.19 -4.82 -11.62
C THR A 8 -18.92 -5.80 -12.55
N LYS A 9 -18.33 -6.97 -12.83
CA LYS A 9 -19.01 -8.03 -13.60
C LYS A 9 -20.19 -8.63 -12.85
N THR A 10 -20.06 -8.87 -11.55
CA THR A 10 -21.16 -9.40 -10.71
C THR A 10 -22.33 -8.42 -10.64
N VAL A 11 -22.05 -7.14 -10.37
CA VAL A 11 -23.08 -6.09 -10.30
C VAL A 11 -23.77 -5.89 -11.65
N CYS A 12 -23.01 -5.91 -12.76
CA CYS A 12 -23.58 -5.83 -14.10
C CYS A 12 -24.48 -7.03 -14.41
N GLY A 13 -24.08 -8.24 -13.97
CA GLY A 13 -24.89 -9.46 -14.10
C GLY A 13 -26.21 -9.40 -13.32
N GLU A 14 -26.20 -8.89 -12.09
CA GLU A 14 -27.42 -8.70 -11.27
C GLU A 14 -28.41 -7.73 -11.93
N PHE A 15 -27.92 -6.64 -12.51
CA PHE A 15 -28.77 -5.66 -13.21
C PHE A 15 -29.35 -6.19 -14.51
N ILE A 16 -28.58 -6.97 -15.28
CA ILE A 16 -29.07 -7.64 -16.48
C ILE A 16 -30.16 -8.65 -16.11
N LEU A 17 -29.97 -9.41 -15.04
CA LEU A 17 -30.97 -10.36 -14.55
C LEU A 17 -32.28 -9.65 -14.19
N LEU A 18 -32.21 -8.55 -13.45
CA LEU A 18 -33.39 -7.75 -13.10
C LEU A 18 -34.13 -7.24 -14.34
N ALA A 19 -33.39 -6.74 -15.33
CA ALA A 19 -33.97 -6.26 -16.59
C ALA A 19 -34.70 -7.38 -17.36
N VAL A 20 -34.09 -8.56 -17.44
CA VAL A 20 -34.71 -9.74 -18.07
C VAL A 20 -35.99 -10.12 -17.32
N VAL A 21 -35.97 -10.14 -15.98
CA VAL A 21 -37.16 -10.45 -15.16
C VAL A 21 -38.29 -9.46 -15.43
N VAL A 22 -37.99 -8.15 -15.50
CA VAL A 22 -38.99 -7.11 -15.78
C VAL A 22 -39.58 -7.26 -17.19
N ILE A 23 -38.76 -7.54 -18.20
CA ILE A 23 -39.21 -7.75 -19.58
C ILE A 23 -40.11 -8.99 -19.66
N LEU A 24 -39.71 -10.11 -19.03
CA LEU A 24 -40.49 -11.34 -19.00
C LEU A 24 -41.82 -11.16 -18.28
N ALA A 25 -41.83 -10.48 -17.13
CA ALA A 25 -43.05 -10.19 -16.37
C ALA A 25 -44.02 -9.30 -17.17
N ALA A 26 -43.52 -8.24 -17.80
CA ALA A 26 -44.33 -7.35 -18.63
C ALA A 26 -44.91 -8.08 -19.86
N THR A 27 -44.10 -8.94 -20.50
CA THR A 27 -44.52 -9.74 -21.65
C THR A 27 -45.57 -10.78 -21.25
N ALA A 28 -45.38 -11.49 -20.14
CA ALA A 28 -46.35 -12.45 -19.62
C ALA A 28 -47.69 -11.78 -19.26
N LEU A 29 -47.64 -10.59 -18.65
CA LEU A 29 -48.84 -9.81 -18.33
C LEU A 29 -49.58 -9.38 -19.59
N ALA A 30 -48.85 -8.91 -20.61
CA ALA A 30 -49.44 -8.56 -21.91
C ALA A 30 -50.11 -9.78 -22.58
N LEU A 31 -49.42 -10.93 -22.59
CA LEU A 31 -49.99 -12.17 -23.14
C LEU A 31 -51.26 -12.61 -22.40
N TRP A 32 -51.26 -12.55 -21.06
CA TRP A 32 -52.42 -12.93 -20.25
C TRP A 32 -53.62 -12.01 -20.50
N PHE A 33 -53.40 -10.70 -20.54
CA PHE A 33 -54.46 -9.71 -20.71
C PHE A 33 -55.05 -9.71 -22.14
N PHE A 34 -54.20 -9.82 -23.15
CA PHE A 34 -54.61 -9.69 -24.56
C PHE A 34 -55.00 -11.02 -25.23
N LYS A 35 -54.83 -12.18 -24.57
CA LYS A 35 -55.16 -13.51 -25.14
C LYS A 35 -56.59 -13.60 -25.69
N SER A 36 -57.54 -12.90 -25.08
CA SER A 36 -58.97 -12.97 -25.44
C SER A 36 -59.35 -12.15 -26.69
N TYR A 37 -58.45 -11.31 -27.22
CA TYR A 37 -58.76 -10.35 -28.29
C TYR A 37 -58.29 -10.81 -29.69
N GLY A 38 -57.79 -12.04 -29.82
CA GLY A 38 -57.33 -12.61 -31.10
C GLY A 38 -55.93 -12.15 -31.53
N GLN A 39 -55.36 -12.83 -32.53
CA GLN A 39 -53.95 -12.64 -32.91
C GLN A 39 -53.63 -11.26 -33.51
N ALA A 40 -54.58 -10.62 -34.19
CA ALA A 40 -54.41 -9.30 -34.80
C ALA A 40 -54.15 -8.19 -33.78
N VAL A 41 -54.63 -8.33 -32.54
CA VAL A 41 -54.43 -7.37 -31.44
C VAL A 41 -53.22 -7.78 -30.57
N LEU A 42 -53.01 -9.09 -30.39
CA LEU A 42 -51.94 -9.61 -29.53
C LEU A 42 -50.53 -9.26 -30.03
N MET A 43 -50.26 -9.41 -31.33
CA MET A 43 -48.92 -9.18 -31.88
C MET A 43 -48.45 -7.72 -31.75
N PRO A 44 -49.26 -6.70 -32.14
CA PRO A 44 -48.90 -5.30 -31.91
C PRO A 44 -48.76 -4.95 -30.42
N ALA A 45 -49.61 -5.52 -29.55
CA ALA A 45 -49.54 -5.26 -28.11
C ALA A 45 -48.23 -5.77 -27.49
N VAL A 46 -47.81 -6.99 -27.82
CA VAL A 46 -46.53 -7.55 -27.36
C VAL A 46 -45.35 -6.72 -27.89
N GLY A 47 -45.37 -6.36 -29.18
CA GLY A 47 -44.34 -5.50 -29.78
C GLY A 47 -44.22 -4.15 -29.07
N PHE A 48 -45.37 -3.50 -28.80
CA PHE A 48 -45.42 -2.24 -28.06
C PHE A 48 -44.87 -2.38 -26.63
N THR A 49 -45.28 -3.43 -25.90
CA THR A 49 -44.77 -3.71 -24.54
C THR A 49 -43.25 -3.91 -24.55
N LEU A 50 -42.70 -4.66 -25.50
CA LEU A 50 -41.26 -4.86 -25.63
C LEU A 50 -40.52 -3.55 -25.93
N CYS A 51 -41.04 -2.72 -26.85
CA CYS A 51 -40.45 -1.42 -27.15
C CYS A 51 -40.45 -0.47 -25.95
N VAL A 52 -41.57 -0.36 -25.23
CA VAL A 52 -41.71 0.53 -24.06
C VAL A 52 -40.83 0.07 -22.90
N THR A 53 -40.77 -1.25 -22.64
CA THR A 53 -39.91 -1.81 -21.59
C THR A 53 -38.43 -1.64 -21.93
N ALA A 54 -38.02 -1.89 -23.17
CA ALA A 54 -36.64 -1.66 -23.61
C ALA A 54 -36.25 -0.17 -23.50
N ALA A 55 -37.13 0.74 -23.96
CA ALA A 55 -36.90 2.18 -23.93
C ALA A 55 -36.82 2.77 -22.51
N SER A 56 -37.47 2.13 -21.52
CA SER A 56 -37.40 2.55 -20.11
C SER A 56 -36.23 1.91 -19.36
N VAL A 57 -35.93 0.64 -19.62
CA VAL A 57 -34.89 -0.11 -18.88
C VAL A 57 -33.48 0.20 -19.36
N LEU A 58 -33.24 0.25 -20.68
CA LEU A 58 -31.87 0.41 -21.22
C LEU A 58 -31.20 1.74 -20.82
N PRO A 59 -31.86 2.91 -20.90
CA PRO A 59 -31.25 4.17 -20.46
C PRO A 59 -30.96 4.20 -18.96
N TYR A 60 -31.84 3.59 -18.15
CA TYR A 60 -31.65 3.51 -16.70
C TYR A 60 -30.45 2.62 -16.33
N LEU A 61 -30.29 1.48 -17.00
CA LEU A 61 -29.12 0.62 -16.84
C LEU A 61 -27.83 1.33 -17.24
N ALA A 62 -27.83 2.04 -18.37
CA ALA A 62 -26.68 2.81 -18.83
C ALA A 62 -26.31 3.92 -17.81
N TYR A 63 -27.31 4.63 -17.29
CA TYR A 63 -27.11 5.65 -16.25
C TYR A 63 -26.53 5.05 -14.97
N LEU A 64 -27.07 3.94 -14.47
CA LEU A 64 -26.56 3.27 -13.28
C LEU A 64 -25.13 2.77 -13.48
N ALA A 65 -24.84 2.13 -14.61
CA ALA A 65 -23.50 1.65 -14.93
C ALA A 65 -22.48 2.81 -14.94
N PHE A 66 -22.86 3.94 -15.54
CA PHE A 66 -22.04 5.15 -15.53
C PHE A 66 -21.84 5.72 -14.11
N ARG A 67 -22.93 5.85 -13.32
CA ARG A 67 -22.86 6.38 -11.95
C ARG A 67 -22.05 5.51 -11.01
N VAL A 68 -22.22 4.20 -11.09
CA VAL A 68 -21.44 3.23 -10.31
C VAL A 68 -19.96 3.33 -10.68
N SER A 69 -19.64 3.43 -11.97
CA SER A 69 -18.26 3.60 -12.43
C SER A 69 -17.64 4.91 -11.92
N SER A 70 -18.38 6.01 -11.95
CA SER A 70 -17.94 7.31 -11.41
C SER A 70 -17.69 7.23 -9.90
N LEU A 71 -18.61 6.61 -9.14
CA LEU A 71 -18.46 6.42 -7.69
C LEU A 71 -17.21 5.61 -7.36
N TYR A 72 -16.90 4.57 -8.16
CA TYR A 72 -15.66 3.82 -7.98
C TYR A 72 -14.42 4.65 -8.30
N ALA A 73 -14.44 5.46 -9.36
CA ALA A 73 -13.32 6.34 -9.70
C ALA A 73 -13.04 7.41 -8.63
N ASP A 74 -14.10 8.03 -8.10
CA ASP A 74 -14.00 9.01 -7.01
C ASP A 74 -13.49 8.36 -5.73
N ASN A 75 -13.99 7.16 -5.42
CA ASN A 75 -13.52 6.38 -4.28
C ASN A 75 -12.05 5.96 -4.43
N ASP A 76 -11.59 5.65 -5.63
CA ASP A 76 -10.16 5.36 -5.88
C ASP A 76 -9.26 6.59 -5.74
N GLY A 77 -9.76 7.78 -6.08
CA GLY A 77 -9.09 9.05 -5.80
C GLY A 77 -8.96 9.32 -4.30
N LEU A 78 -10.07 9.16 -3.57
CA LEU A 78 -10.11 9.29 -2.11
C LEU A 78 -9.23 8.25 -1.40
N MET A 79 -9.25 6.99 -1.85
CA MET A 79 -8.38 5.95 -1.32
C MET A 79 -6.90 6.23 -1.58
N ARG A 80 -6.53 6.77 -2.75
CA ARG A 80 -5.14 7.17 -3.03
C ARG A 80 -4.70 8.33 -2.13
N ALA A 81 -5.53 9.35 -1.97
CA ALA A 81 -5.26 10.45 -1.03
C ALA A 81 -5.14 9.94 0.42
N ALA A 82 -5.98 8.98 0.80
CA ALA A 82 -5.95 8.34 2.10
C ALA A 82 -4.76 7.37 2.32
N MET A 83 -4.04 6.96 1.26
CA MET A 83 -2.89 6.05 1.33
C MET A 83 -1.54 6.75 1.28
N THR A 84 -1.51 8.08 1.25
CA THR A 84 -0.27 8.87 1.16
C THR A 84 -0.05 9.74 2.40
N ASP A 85 1.21 9.95 2.77
CA ASP A 85 1.59 10.91 3.80
C ASP A 85 1.47 12.33 3.24
N ARG A 86 0.72 13.19 3.93
CA ARG A 86 0.40 14.55 3.44
C ARG A 86 1.64 15.44 3.32
N LEU A 87 2.66 15.24 4.15
CA LEU A 87 3.84 16.08 4.15
C LEU A 87 4.81 15.71 3.01
N THR A 88 5.02 14.41 2.83
CA THR A 88 6.11 13.89 1.99
C THR A 88 5.64 13.28 0.67
N GLY A 89 4.36 12.93 0.54
CA GLY A 89 3.78 12.35 -0.67
C GLY A 89 4.22 10.91 -0.97
N VAL A 90 4.93 10.25 -0.05
CA VAL A 90 5.14 8.78 -0.08
C VAL A 90 3.95 8.07 0.55
N LEU A 91 3.94 6.74 0.56
CA LEU A 91 2.85 5.98 1.19
C LEU A 91 2.79 6.30 2.68
N ASN A 92 1.59 6.37 3.26
CA ASN A 92 1.46 6.29 4.71
C ASN A 92 1.43 4.81 5.14
N ARG A 93 1.28 4.55 6.44
CA ARG A 93 1.21 3.18 6.99
C ARG A 93 0.23 2.29 6.23
N GLN A 94 -1.01 2.74 6.02
CA GLN A 94 -2.03 1.97 5.32
C GLN A 94 -1.64 1.67 3.85
N GLY A 95 -1.11 2.67 3.15
CA GLY A 95 -0.64 2.51 1.78
C GLY A 95 0.54 1.53 1.67
N PHE A 96 1.48 1.63 2.61
CA PHE A 96 2.65 0.75 2.68
C PHE A 96 2.24 -0.69 2.96
N ASP A 97 1.41 -0.94 3.98
CA ASP A 97 0.93 -2.28 4.33
C ASP A 97 0.26 -2.98 3.14
N ARG A 98 -0.56 -2.24 2.38
CA ARG A 98 -1.22 -2.77 1.18
C ARG A 98 -0.21 -3.20 0.12
N LYS A 99 0.80 -2.39 -0.15
CA LYS A 99 1.83 -2.67 -1.15
C LYS A 99 2.77 -3.80 -0.68
N PHE A 100 3.15 -3.79 0.59
CA PHE A 100 3.95 -4.83 1.23
C PHE A 100 3.29 -6.21 1.15
N ARG A 101 1.99 -6.30 1.48
CA ARG A 101 1.20 -7.54 1.29
C ARG A 101 1.17 -8.00 -0.16
N SER A 102 1.25 -7.09 -1.14
CA SER A 102 1.39 -7.49 -2.54
C SER A 102 2.74 -8.13 -2.81
N HIS A 103 3.83 -7.54 -2.34
CA HIS A 103 5.16 -8.12 -2.50
C HIS A 103 5.29 -9.48 -1.83
N LEU A 104 4.69 -9.68 -0.66
CA LEU A 104 4.65 -10.98 0.01
C LEU A 104 3.90 -12.04 -0.82
N ARG A 105 2.81 -11.68 -1.49
CA ARG A 105 2.11 -12.61 -2.39
C ARG A 105 2.96 -12.98 -3.59
N ASP A 106 3.67 -12.01 -4.17
CA ASP A 106 4.53 -12.23 -5.35
C ASP A 106 5.80 -13.03 -5.05
N LEU A 107 6.16 -13.13 -3.76
CA LEU A 107 7.28 -13.92 -3.22
C LEU A 107 6.91 -15.40 -3.04
N SER A 108 5.63 -15.71 -2.75
CA SER A 108 5.16 -17.08 -2.52
C SER A 108 5.41 -18.00 -3.72
N GLY A 109 6.12 -19.11 -3.49
CA GLY A 109 6.28 -20.17 -4.48
C GLY A 109 7.40 -19.97 -5.51
N GLN A 110 8.30 -18.99 -5.31
CA GLN A 110 9.43 -18.77 -6.22
C GLN A 110 10.77 -18.79 -5.46
N VAL A 111 11.64 -19.75 -5.81
CA VAL A 111 12.92 -19.99 -5.11
C VAL A 111 13.91 -18.83 -5.28
N ASP A 112 13.91 -18.20 -6.44
CA ASP A 112 14.89 -17.16 -6.79
C ASP A 112 14.45 -15.73 -6.43
N LYS A 113 13.25 -15.57 -5.85
CA LYS A 113 12.77 -14.27 -5.39
C LYS A 113 13.12 -14.04 -3.92
N GLY A 114 13.38 -12.79 -3.61
CA GLY A 114 13.55 -12.29 -2.26
C GLY A 114 12.88 -10.94 -2.09
N LEU A 115 12.75 -10.53 -0.84
CA LEU A 115 12.22 -9.24 -0.45
C LEU A 115 13.13 -8.66 0.62
N MET A 116 13.50 -7.38 0.46
CA MET A 116 14.18 -6.61 1.49
C MET A 116 13.18 -5.65 2.12
N LEU A 117 13.05 -5.70 3.44
CA LEU A 117 12.39 -4.68 4.24
C LEU A 117 13.46 -3.78 4.85
N LEU A 118 13.35 -2.46 4.68
CA LEU A 118 14.24 -1.48 5.31
C LEU A 118 13.42 -0.53 6.17
N ILE A 119 13.95 -0.18 7.34
CA ILE A 119 13.53 0.96 8.16
C ILE A 119 14.66 1.98 8.09
N VAL A 120 14.31 3.22 7.75
CA VAL A 120 15.22 4.35 7.58
C VAL A 120 14.79 5.44 8.55
N ASP A 121 15.70 5.88 9.41
CA ASP A 121 15.44 6.89 10.42
C ASP A 121 16.45 8.03 10.30
N ALA A 122 15.95 9.27 10.33
CA ALA A 122 16.80 10.45 10.24
C ALA A 122 17.55 10.70 11.54
N ASP A 123 18.87 10.63 11.47
CA ASP A 123 19.72 10.79 12.64
C ASP A 123 19.59 12.21 13.21
N HIS A 124 19.45 12.28 14.53
CA HIS A 124 19.38 13.56 15.26
C HIS A 124 18.29 14.51 14.77
N PHE A 125 17.20 14.02 14.16
CA PHE A 125 16.14 14.87 13.61
C PHE A 125 15.52 15.83 14.63
N LYS A 126 15.34 15.38 15.88
CA LYS A 126 14.93 16.28 16.98
C LYS A 126 15.86 17.49 17.13
N ARG A 127 17.18 17.30 17.06
CA ARG A 127 18.16 18.42 17.12
C ARG A 127 18.04 19.36 15.93
N ILE A 128 17.66 18.85 14.75
CA ILE A 128 17.39 19.67 13.57
C ILE A 128 16.17 20.56 13.84
N ASN A 129 15.08 20.00 14.36
CA ASN A 129 13.89 20.77 14.73
C ASN A 129 14.18 21.80 15.83
N ASP A 130 14.87 21.39 16.89
CA ASP A 130 15.18 22.25 18.03
C ASP A 130 16.07 23.44 17.62
N ARG A 131 17.02 23.22 16.69
CA ARG A 131 17.97 24.26 16.25
C ARG A 131 17.44 25.13 15.11
N LEU A 132 16.74 24.54 14.14
CA LEU A 132 16.38 25.18 12.87
C LEU A 132 14.88 25.41 12.70
N GLY A 133 14.08 24.94 13.66
CA GLY A 133 12.63 25.02 13.64
C GLY A 133 11.97 23.92 12.80
N HIS A 134 10.73 23.61 13.16
CA HIS A 134 9.89 22.64 12.45
C HIS A 134 9.78 22.85 10.92
N PRO A 135 9.69 24.09 10.39
CA PRO A 135 9.64 24.29 8.93
C PRO A 135 10.87 23.72 8.20
N VAL A 136 12.06 23.78 8.81
CA VAL A 136 13.28 23.20 8.23
C VAL A 136 13.29 21.68 8.37
N GLY A 137 12.78 21.15 9.49
CA GLY A 137 12.55 19.71 9.65
C GLY A 137 11.61 19.14 8.59
N ASP A 138 10.52 19.84 8.28
CA ASP A 138 9.59 19.48 7.22
C ASP A 138 10.28 19.44 5.84
N VAL A 139 11.15 20.41 5.57
CA VAL A 139 11.98 20.42 4.35
C VAL A 139 12.93 19.23 4.34
N ALA A 140 13.56 18.87 5.47
CA ALA A 140 14.43 17.71 5.56
C ALA A 140 13.67 16.41 5.25
N LEU A 141 12.49 16.21 5.84
CA LEU A 141 11.65 15.03 5.58
C LEU A 141 11.21 14.95 4.11
N LYS A 142 10.81 16.09 3.51
CA LYS A 142 10.47 16.16 2.08
C LYS A 142 11.64 15.78 1.19
N ARG A 143 12.85 16.26 1.50
CA ARG A 143 14.07 15.95 0.74
C ARG A 143 14.50 14.49 0.90
N ILE A 144 14.40 13.92 2.09
CA ILE A 144 14.63 12.50 2.33
C ILE A 144 13.65 11.68 1.49
N ALA A 145 12.35 11.94 1.61
CA ALA A 145 11.31 11.21 0.88
C ALA A 145 11.49 11.28 -0.65
N ALA A 146 11.77 12.47 -1.19
CA ALA A 146 12.05 12.66 -2.61
C ALA A 146 13.29 11.87 -3.07
N THR A 147 14.33 11.82 -2.23
CA THR A 147 15.57 11.08 -2.53
C THR A 147 15.34 9.58 -2.51
N LEU A 148 14.61 9.06 -1.51
CA LEU A 148 14.21 7.66 -1.45
C LEU A 148 13.43 7.27 -2.70
N LYS A 149 12.39 8.04 -3.05
CA LYS A 149 11.52 7.77 -4.21
C LYS A 149 12.25 7.84 -5.55
N LYS A 150 13.26 8.70 -5.69
CA LYS A 150 14.06 8.85 -6.92
C LYS A 150 15.00 7.66 -7.16
N LEU A 151 15.48 7.02 -6.09
CA LEU A 151 16.52 5.99 -6.17
C LEU A 151 15.98 4.57 -6.25
N VAL A 152 14.72 4.37 -5.89
CA VAL A 152 14.03 3.07 -5.99
C VAL A 152 13.24 2.95 -7.29
N ARG A 153 12.86 1.72 -7.64
CA ARG A 153 12.06 1.42 -8.83
C ARG A 153 10.58 1.66 -8.56
N GLN A 154 9.78 1.74 -9.63
CA GLN A 154 8.32 1.85 -9.51
C GLN A 154 7.67 0.60 -8.87
N SER A 155 8.31 -0.56 -8.99
CA SER A 155 7.89 -1.79 -8.33
C SER A 155 7.96 -1.66 -6.81
N ASP A 156 8.90 -0.89 -6.30
CA ASP A 156 9.27 -0.83 -4.90
C ASP A 156 8.24 -0.01 -4.09
N ALA A 157 8.21 -0.21 -2.78
CA ALA A 157 7.38 0.58 -1.88
C ALA A 157 8.25 1.51 -1.05
N VAL A 158 7.83 2.78 -0.91
CA VAL A 158 8.39 3.74 0.05
C VAL A 158 7.22 4.29 0.84
N GLY A 159 7.31 4.24 2.17
CA GLY A 159 6.33 4.81 3.06
C GLY A 159 6.96 5.56 4.23
N ARG A 160 6.15 6.35 4.93
CA ARG A 160 6.47 7.01 6.19
C ARG A 160 5.49 6.52 7.25
N LEU A 161 6.00 5.88 8.32
CA LEU A 161 5.15 5.32 9.37
C LEU A 161 4.83 6.32 10.47
N GLY A 162 5.72 7.28 10.71
CA GLY A 162 5.51 8.36 11.68
C GLY A 162 6.81 9.14 11.93
N GLY A 163 6.69 10.38 12.45
CA GLY A 163 7.85 11.18 12.84
C GLY A 163 8.91 11.30 11.73
N GLU A 164 10.11 10.80 12.00
CA GLU A 164 11.26 10.75 11.09
C GLU A 164 11.52 9.37 10.45
N GLU A 165 10.60 8.43 10.61
CA GLU A 165 10.76 7.04 10.19
C GLU A 165 10.12 6.74 8.83
N PHE A 166 10.94 6.26 7.91
CA PHE A 166 10.56 5.77 6.61
C PHE A 166 10.75 4.26 6.53
N VAL A 167 9.94 3.62 5.71
CA VAL A 167 10.01 2.18 5.43
C VAL A 167 10.04 1.91 3.94
N LEU A 168 10.82 0.91 3.55
CA LEU A 168 10.94 0.49 2.16
C LEU A 168 10.75 -1.01 2.02
N SER A 169 10.08 -1.41 0.94
CA SER A 169 9.95 -2.80 0.53
C SER A 169 10.47 -2.96 -0.89
N LEU A 170 11.57 -3.70 -1.03
CA LEU A 170 12.35 -3.83 -2.26
C LEU A 170 12.38 -5.30 -2.70
N PRO A 171 11.67 -5.69 -3.76
CA PRO A 171 11.84 -7.00 -4.37
C PRO A 171 13.26 -7.14 -4.95
N CYS A 172 14.06 -8.06 -4.43
CA CYS A 172 15.44 -8.29 -4.86
C CYS A 172 15.82 -9.78 -4.79
N GLY A 173 16.75 -10.23 -5.62
CA GLY A 173 17.11 -11.66 -5.70
C GLY A 173 18.00 -12.14 -4.55
N THR A 174 18.78 -11.23 -3.96
CA THR A 174 19.73 -11.56 -2.88
C THR A 174 19.79 -10.46 -1.82
N ALA A 175 20.38 -10.78 -0.65
CA ALA A 175 20.56 -9.84 0.44
C ALA A 175 21.54 -8.71 0.06
N GLU A 176 22.61 -9.06 -0.65
CA GLU A 176 23.67 -8.14 -1.10
C GLU A 176 23.11 -7.08 -2.06
N GLN A 177 22.18 -7.46 -2.95
CA GLN A 177 21.48 -6.52 -3.82
C GLN A 177 20.66 -5.50 -3.02
N GLY A 178 19.95 -5.97 -1.99
CA GLY A 178 19.18 -5.10 -1.10
C GLY A 178 20.08 -4.17 -0.28
N GLU A 179 21.22 -4.68 0.21
CA GLU A 179 22.21 -3.91 0.95
C GLU A 179 22.87 -2.82 0.10
N MET A 180 23.24 -3.13 -1.14
CA MET A 180 23.73 -2.14 -2.10
C MET A 180 22.72 -1.00 -2.32
N VAL A 181 21.42 -1.32 -2.38
CA VAL A 181 20.39 -0.28 -2.48
C VAL A 181 20.32 0.54 -1.20
N ALA A 182 20.33 -0.09 -0.02
CA ALA A 182 20.33 0.60 1.27
C ALA A 182 21.52 1.58 1.40
N GLU A 183 22.73 1.14 1.08
CA GLU A 183 23.93 2.00 1.12
C GLU A 183 23.85 3.15 0.13
N ARG A 184 23.33 2.91 -1.08
CA ARG A 184 23.11 3.97 -2.07
C ARG A 184 22.10 5.02 -1.58
N LEU A 185 21.02 4.60 -0.92
CA LEU A 185 20.04 5.50 -0.32
C LEU A 185 20.69 6.35 0.78
N ARG A 186 21.41 5.71 1.69
CA ARG A 186 22.12 6.36 2.80
C ARG A 186 23.12 7.40 2.29
N MET A 187 24.00 7.03 1.36
CA MET A 187 24.99 7.94 0.78
C MET A 187 24.36 9.12 0.04
N ALA A 188 23.25 8.90 -0.65
CA ALA A 188 22.55 9.98 -1.34
C ALA A 188 21.90 10.97 -0.37
N ILE A 189 21.27 10.48 0.70
CA ILE A 189 20.70 11.33 1.75
C ILE A 189 21.79 12.11 2.48
N ASN A 190 22.96 11.50 2.69
CA ASN A 190 24.10 12.16 3.29
C ASN A 190 24.53 13.41 2.51
N ARG A 191 24.30 13.49 1.20
CA ARG A 191 24.64 14.68 0.39
C ARG A 191 23.64 15.84 0.53
N ILE A 192 22.57 15.67 1.31
CA ILE A 192 21.53 16.69 1.45
C ILE A 192 21.90 17.65 2.58
N TYR A 193 21.91 18.94 2.26
CA TYR A 193 22.06 20.02 3.23
C TYR A 193 20.71 20.75 3.41
N VAL A 194 20.37 21.12 4.65
CA VAL A 194 19.16 21.87 4.99
C VAL A 194 19.47 23.06 5.89
N GLY A 195 18.63 24.09 5.85
CA GLY A 195 18.85 25.38 6.51
C GLY A 195 19.59 26.39 5.64
N SER A 196 19.94 27.55 6.21
CA SER A 196 20.57 28.66 5.51
C SER A 196 21.82 29.14 6.23
N GLY A 197 22.84 29.55 5.46
CA GLY A 197 24.08 30.10 5.98
C GLY A 197 24.88 29.12 6.84
N THR A 198 25.56 29.65 7.86
CA THR A 198 26.42 28.89 8.79
C THR A 198 25.65 27.99 9.77
N ASN A 199 24.32 28.11 9.81
CA ASN A 199 23.45 27.33 10.69
C ASN A 199 22.85 26.08 10.04
N GLY A 200 23.12 25.84 8.76
CA GLY A 200 22.62 24.63 8.11
C GLY A 200 23.26 23.35 8.67
N THR A 201 22.67 22.22 8.30
CA THR A 201 23.16 20.89 8.70
C THR A 201 23.03 19.89 7.57
N GLN A 202 23.98 18.97 7.53
CA GLN A 202 23.98 17.84 6.61
C GLN A 202 23.10 16.75 7.21
N LEU A 203 22.19 16.19 6.41
CA LEU A 203 21.34 15.10 6.86
C LEU A 203 22.15 13.80 6.91
N SER A 204 21.84 12.92 7.87
CA SER A 204 22.25 11.52 7.81
C SER A 204 21.11 10.63 8.24
N VAL A 205 21.17 9.36 7.84
CA VAL A 205 20.18 8.35 8.20
C VAL A 205 20.87 7.07 8.64
N SER A 206 20.26 6.40 9.61
CA SER A 206 20.57 5.03 9.97
C SER A 206 19.54 4.10 9.32
N ILE A 207 19.99 2.94 8.82
CA ILE A 207 19.11 1.98 8.13
C ILE A 207 19.22 0.61 8.79
N GLY A 208 18.09 0.08 9.25
CA GLY A 208 17.95 -1.31 9.67
C GLY A 208 17.20 -2.10 8.60
N GLY A 209 17.70 -3.27 8.22
CA GLY A 209 17.09 -4.05 7.14
C GLY A 209 17.00 -5.53 7.42
N VAL A 210 16.06 -6.19 6.76
CA VAL A 210 15.87 -7.64 6.81
C VAL A 210 15.57 -8.19 5.42
N PHE A 211 16.37 -9.15 5.00
CA PHE A 211 16.13 -9.93 3.79
C PHE A 211 15.35 -11.21 4.10
N LEU A 212 14.34 -11.52 3.28
CA LEU A 212 13.54 -12.74 3.39
C LEU A 212 13.31 -13.38 2.03
N ARG A 213 13.28 -14.72 2.01
CA ARG A 213 12.81 -15.53 0.86
C ARG A 213 11.43 -16.13 1.06
N ASN A 214 11.00 -16.26 2.32
CA ASN A 214 9.70 -16.82 2.67
C ASN A 214 8.82 -15.73 3.25
N PRO A 215 7.54 -15.64 2.84
CA PRO A 215 6.61 -14.67 3.40
C PRO A 215 6.49 -14.81 4.93
N GLN A 216 6.58 -13.68 5.64
CA GLN A 216 6.41 -13.59 7.09
C GLN A 216 5.48 -12.40 7.42
N PRO A 217 4.81 -12.40 8.59
CA PRO A 217 4.02 -11.25 9.05
C PRO A 217 4.87 -9.98 9.12
N PHE A 218 4.26 -8.84 8.79
CA PHE A 218 4.94 -7.54 8.74
C PHE A 218 5.55 -7.17 10.10
N GLU A 219 4.81 -7.39 11.18
CA GLU A 219 5.20 -7.05 12.55
C GLU A 219 6.51 -7.72 12.94
N ARG A 220 6.66 -9.01 12.61
CA ARG A 220 7.85 -9.80 12.93
C ARG A 220 9.08 -9.35 12.15
N LEU A 221 8.88 -8.94 10.89
CA LEU A 221 9.95 -8.41 10.04
C LEU A 221 10.33 -7.00 10.47
N TYR A 222 9.35 -6.19 10.88
CA TYR A 222 9.54 -4.84 11.38
C TYR A 222 10.33 -4.86 12.69
N GLU A 223 9.99 -5.72 13.66
CA GLU A 223 10.76 -5.91 14.89
C GLU A 223 12.23 -6.27 14.62
N ALA A 224 12.48 -7.20 13.68
CA ALA A 224 13.84 -7.58 13.31
C ALA A 224 14.61 -6.44 12.61
N ALA A 225 13.92 -5.67 11.75
CA ALA A 225 14.52 -4.52 11.09
C ALA A 225 14.79 -3.37 12.07
N ASP A 226 13.92 -3.16 13.05
CA ASP A 226 14.08 -2.16 14.10
C ASP A 226 15.26 -2.51 15.02
N ALA A 227 15.40 -3.79 15.41
CA ALA A 227 16.58 -4.25 16.14
C ALA A 227 17.89 -4.00 15.37
N ASN A 228 17.87 -4.12 14.04
CA ASN A 228 19.01 -3.77 13.20
C ASN A 228 19.22 -2.25 13.09
N LEU A 229 18.15 -1.47 13.04
CA LEU A 229 18.23 0.00 13.06
C LEU A 229 18.84 0.49 14.37
N TYR A 230 18.44 -0.11 15.48
CA TYR A 230 19.01 0.16 16.80
C TYR A 230 20.52 -0.08 16.82
N LYS A 231 20.99 -1.23 16.31
CA LYS A 231 22.43 -1.52 16.14
C LYS A 231 23.14 -0.51 15.25
N ALA A 232 22.50 -0.06 14.17
CA ALA A 232 23.05 0.98 13.31
C ALA A 232 23.24 2.31 14.07
N LYS A 233 22.26 2.68 14.90
CA LYS A 233 22.32 3.88 15.76
C LYS A 233 23.39 3.77 16.84
N GLU A 234 23.48 2.63 17.54
CA GLU A 234 24.51 2.37 18.57
C GLU A 234 25.92 2.32 17.99
N GLY A 235 26.07 1.78 16.78
CA GLY A 235 27.37 1.69 16.13
C GLY A 235 28.00 3.05 15.81
N GLY A 236 27.25 4.15 15.91
CA GLY A 236 27.71 5.50 15.58
C GLY A 236 26.90 6.16 14.47
N ARG A 237 25.70 5.66 14.16
CA ARG A 237 24.75 6.20 13.17
C ARG A 237 25.33 6.21 11.74
N ASN A 238 24.57 6.81 10.81
CA ASN A 238 24.96 6.98 9.40
C ASN A 238 25.50 5.68 8.77
N ARG A 239 24.79 4.56 8.98
CA ARG A 239 25.17 3.24 8.47
C ARG A 239 23.96 2.35 8.22
N CYS A 240 24.17 1.28 7.47
CA CYS A 240 23.21 0.20 7.33
C CYS A 240 23.58 -0.97 8.25
N THR A 241 22.58 -1.68 8.76
CA THR A 241 22.74 -2.99 9.40
C THR A 241 21.63 -3.88 8.89
N ILE A 242 21.99 -5.01 8.29
CA ILE A 242 21.05 -5.89 7.59
C ILE A 242 21.28 -7.33 8.03
N THR A 243 20.20 -8.06 8.26
CA THR A 243 20.24 -9.51 8.50
C THR A 243 19.34 -10.24 7.52
N SER A 244 19.51 -11.55 7.41
CA SER A 244 18.59 -12.42 6.68
C SER A 244 17.75 -13.23 7.65
N VAL A 245 16.46 -13.39 7.35
CA VAL A 245 15.56 -14.30 8.07
C VAL A 245 15.59 -15.64 7.34
N SER A 246 16.24 -16.63 7.94
CA SER A 246 16.13 -18.02 7.48
C SER A 246 14.79 -18.62 7.95
N ALA A 247 14.29 -19.62 7.23
CA ALA A 247 13.00 -20.25 7.53
C ALA A 247 12.99 -21.04 8.85
N GLN A 248 14.13 -21.17 9.53
CA GLN A 248 14.29 -21.95 10.76
C GLN A 248 14.56 -21.03 11.95
N GLY A 249 13.50 -20.72 12.70
CA GLY A 249 13.60 -19.89 13.89
C GLY A 249 12.29 -19.74 14.66
N ARG A 250 11.61 -20.85 14.98
CA ARG A 250 10.85 -20.93 16.24
C ARG A 250 11.90 -21.31 17.29
N SER A 251 12.06 -20.51 18.35
CA SER A 251 13.04 -20.66 19.44
C SER A 251 14.41 -19.98 19.23
N ARG A 252 14.48 -18.66 19.53
CA ARG A 252 15.64 -17.97 20.14
C ARG A 252 15.33 -16.50 20.48
N LEU A 253 14.14 -16.22 21.03
CA LEU A 253 13.81 -14.92 21.62
C LEU A 253 13.23 -15.09 23.04
N ARG A 254 13.76 -16.05 23.79
CA ARG A 254 13.54 -16.16 25.25
C ARG A 254 14.91 -16.28 25.89
N GLY A 255 15.47 -15.16 26.31
CA GLY A 255 16.83 -15.08 26.83
C GLY A 255 17.36 -13.65 26.86
N LEU A 256 16.52 -12.68 27.21
CA LEU A 256 16.92 -11.33 27.62
C LEU A 256 15.99 -10.80 28.73
N ASP A 257 15.52 -11.70 29.60
CA ASP A 257 15.00 -11.27 30.90
C ASP A 257 16.16 -11.41 31.88
N GLY A 258 16.75 -10.26 32.22
CA GLY A 258 17.79 -10.17 33.23
C GLY A 258 17.26 -10.61 34.59
N GLU A 259 17.95 -11.58 35.18
CA GLU A 259 17.96 -11.81 36.62
C GLU A 259 18.38 -10.50 37.35
N PRO A 260 17.68 -10.08 38.41
CA PRO A 260 18.02 -8.87 39.15
C PRO A 260 19.24 -9.10 40.03
N ALA A 261 20.23 -8.20 39.88
CA ALA A 261 21.36 -8.10 40.78
C ALA A 261 20.89 -7.71 42.19
N ALA A 262 20.79 -8.68 43.08
CA ALA A 262 20.68 -8.47 44.52
C ALA A 262 21.68 -9.37 45.24
N ARG A 263 22.82 -8.80 45.64
CA ARG A 263 23.28 -8.72 47.04
C ARG A 263 24.74 -8.27 47.10
N LEU A 264 24.92 -7.09 47.68
CA LEU A 264 26.14 -6.66 48.33
C LEU A 264 26.31 -7.41 49.65
N ALA A 265 27.59 -7.58 50.00
CA ALA A 265 28.20 -7.94 51.27
C ALA A 265 27.33 -7.88 52.54
N GLY A 266 27.48 -8.92 53.37
CA GLY A 266 26.92 -9.05 54.71
C GLY A 266 26.86 -10.51 55.12
#